data_AF-A0A5M9GV38-F1
#
_entry.id   AF-A0A5M9GV38-F1
#
_cell.length_a   1.000
_cell.length_b   1.000
_cell.length_c   1.000
_cell.angle_alpha   90.00
_cell.angle_beta   90.00
_cell.angle_gamma   90.00
#
_symmetry.space_group_name_H-M   'P 1'
#
loop_
_entity.id
_entity.type
_entity.pdbx_description
1 polymer ?
#
loop_
_entity_poly.entity_id
_entity_poly.type
_entity_poly.pdbx_seq_one_letter_code
_entity_poly.pdbx_strand_id
1 'polypeptide(L)'
;MNDTKKLVIGATFGLFLGDVIVHIMNPAIPILPLVCSNILAIVFLVLYTNYKNRKYRKEELPDIDERVNENIKKHVNVSFVFAFLFLIIYIVASKVIGRTVIPVQEIFLICSALFAGSLIIGVMVGKRA
;
A
#
# COMPACT_ATOMS: atom_id res chain seq x y z
N MET A 1 15.50 -11.49 11.86
CA MET A 1 14.84 -12.81 11.80
C MET A 1 13.66 -12.93 12.79
N ASN A 2 13.70 -12.28 13.96
CA ASN A 2 12.61 -12.30 14.95
C ASN A 2 11.38 -11.48 14.52
N ASP A 3 11.59 -10.29 13.94
CA ASP A 3 10.49 -9.39 13.51
C ASP A 3 9.70 -9.94 12.32
N THR A 4 10.39 -10.63 11.41
CA THR A 4 9.79 -11.33 10.29
C THR A 4 8.80 -12.41 10.74
N LYS A 5 9.16 -13.20 11.76
CA LYS A 5 8.26 -14.22 12.31
C LYS A 5 7.03 -13.57 12.95
N LYS A 6 7.20 -12.48 13.70
CA LYS A 6 6.09 -11.72 14.28
C LYS A 6 5.17 -11.15 13.20
N LEU A 7 5.72 -10.65 12.10
CA LEU A 7 4.97 -10.09 10.97
C LEU A 7 4.16 -11.16 10.23
N VAL A 8 4.74 -12.35 9.98
CA VAL A 8 4.01 -13.47 9.38
C VAL A 8 2.90 -13.97 10.29
N ILE A 9 3.17 -14.09 11.59
CA ILE A 9 2.17 -14.51 12.58
C ILE A 9 1.03 -13.48 12.65
N GLY A 10 1.35 -12.19 12.79
CA GLY A 10 0.36 -11.11 12.85
C GLY A 10 -0.48 -10.99 11.58
N ALA A 11 0.14 -11.11 10.40
CA ALA A 11 -0.57 -11.09 9.12
C ALA A 11 -1.51 -12.30 8.99
N THR A 12 -1.06 -13.49 9.38
CA THR A 12 -1.89 -14.71 9.33
C THR A 12 -3.11 -14.58 10.25
N PHE A 13 -2.90 -14.15 11.50
CA PHE A 13 -4.01 -13.91 12.43
C PHE A 13 -4.96 -12.81 11.96
N GLY A 14 -4.43 -11.72 11.40
CA GLY A 14 -5.25 -10.62 10.87
C GLY A 14 -6.13 -11.03 9.69
N LEU A 15 -5.59 -11.86 8.78
CA LEU A 15 -6.34 -12.37 7.63
C LEU A 15 -7.48 -13.30 8.06
N PHE A 16 -7.21 -14.26 8.95
CA PHE A 16 -8.27 -15.16 9.45
C PHE A 16 -9.32 -14.44 10.31
N LEU A 17 -8.91 -13.46 11.13
CA LEU A 17 -9.87 -12.67 11.91
C LEU A 17 -10.74 -11.78 11.00
N GLY A 18 -10.14 -11.20 9.96
CA GLY A 18 -10.85 -10.44 8.93
C GLY A 18 -11.91 -11.27 8.21
N ASP A 19 -11.57 -12.50 7.81
CA ASP A 19 -12.51 -13.43 7.17
C ASP A 19 -13.72 -13.74 8.05
N VAL A 20 -13.49 -13.99 9.35
CA VAL A 20 -14.57 -14.25 10.32
C VAL A 20 -15.50 -13.05 10.42
N ILE A 21 -14.96 -11.84 10.51
CA ILE A 21 -15.76 -10.61 10.57
C ILE A 21 -16.56 -10.41 9.28
N VAL A 22 -15.92 -10.58 8.11
CA VAL A 22 -16.57 -10.44 6.80
C VAL A 22 -17.71 -11.45 6.63
N HIS A 23 -17.50 -12.69 7.09
CA HIS A 23 -18.51 -13.74 7.01
C HIS A 23 -19.67 -13.51 8.00
N ILE A 24 -19.41 -12.95 9.19
CA ILE A 24 -20.46 -12.53 10.13
C ILE A 24 -21.29 -11.37 9.55
N MET A 25 -20.64 -10.40 8.91
CA MET A 25 -21.32 -9.24 8.32
C MET A 25 -22.16 -9.61 7.10
N ASN A 26 -21.72 -10.58 6.29
CA ASN A 26 -22.46 -11.05 5.15
C ASN A 26 -22.19 -12.55 4.89
N PRO A 27 -23.06 -13.45 5.37
CA PRO A 27 -22.87 -14.90 5.24
C PRO A 27 -23.01 -15.40 3.80
N ALA A 28 -23.50 -14.57 2.87
CA ALA A 28 -23.58 -14.91 1.44
C ALA A 28 -22.22 -14.83 0.73
N ILE A 29 -21.18 -14.28 1.37
CA ILE A 29 -19.85 -14.21 0.78
C ILE A 29 -19.22 -15.62 0.76
N PRO A 30 -18.85 -16.14 -0.42
CA PRO A 30 -18.31 -17.48 -0.55
C PRO A 30 -16.94 -17.58 0.17
N ILE A 31 -16.83 -18.56 1.06
CA ILE A 31 -15.62 -18.80 1.90
C ILE A 31 -14.42 -19.20 1.04
N LEU A 32 -14.66 -19.88 -0.09
CA LEU A 32 -13.61 -20.41 -0.95
C LEU A 32 -12.71 -19.31 -1.57
N PRO A 33 -13.24 -18.22 -2.18
CA PRO A 33 -12.45 -17.07 -2.59
C PRO A 33 -11.66 -16.37 -1.47
N LEU A 34 -12.24 -16.25 -0.27
CA LEU A 34 -11.56 -15.67 0.90
C LEU A 34 -10.32 -16.49 1.28
N VAL A 35 -10.49 -17.81 1.43
CA VAL A 35 -9.38 -18.72 1.75
C VAL A 35 -8.31 -18.70 0.66
N CYS A 36 -8.69 -18.71 -0.62
CA CYS A 36 -7.76 -18.58 -1.73
C CYS A 36 -6.97 -17.26 -1.69
N SER A 37 -7.62 -16.13 -1.40
CA SER A 37 -6.95 -14.84 -1.27
C SER A 37 -5.96 -14.81 -0.09
N ASN A 38 -6.29 -15.48 1.01
CA ASN A 38 -5.43 -15.56 2.19
C ASN A 38 -4.19 -16.41 1.96
N ILE A 39 -4.34 -17.56 1.28
CA ILE A 39 -3.20 -18.39 0.87
C ILE A 39 -2.27 -17.58 -0.04
N LEU A 40 -2.83 -16.86 -1.01
CA LEU A 40 -2.07 -16.02 -1.93
C LEU A 40 -1.30 -14.91 -1.17
N ALA A 41 -1.96 -14.24 -0.22
CA ALA A 41 -1.36 -13.19 0.60
C ALA A 41 -0.19 -13.73 1.45
N ILE A 42 -0.33 -14.92 2.05
CA ILE A 42 0.74 -15.57 2.82
C ILE A 42 1.91 -15.94 1.90
N VAL A 43 1.65 -16.48 0.71
CA VAL A 43 2.70 -16.81 -0.28
C VAL A 43 3.46 -15.56 -0.69
N PHE A 44 2.78 -14.47 -1.02
CA PHE A 44 3.44 -13.21 -1.35
C PHE A 44 4.26 -12.65 -0.19
N LEU A 45 3.76 -12.76 1.04
CA LEU A 45 4.47 -12.31 2.24
C LEU A 45 5.77 -13.09 2.47
N VAL A 46 5.72 -14.41 2.28
CA VAL A 46 6.89 -15.31 2.38
C VAL A 46 7.89 -15.00 1.27
N LEU A 47 7.43 -14.84 0.02
CA LEU A 47 8.28 -14.47 -1.11
C LEU A 47 8.96 -13.12 -0.91
N TYR A 48 8.20 -12.09 -0.50
CA TYR A 48 8.73 -10.76 -0.21
C TYR A 48 9.79 -10.81 0.91
N THR A 49 9.48 -11.51 1.98
CA THR A 49 10.38 -11.71 3.11
C THR A 49 11.67 -12.42 2.70
N ASN A 50 11.56 -13.48 1.90
CA ASN A 50 12.70 -14.25 1.44
C ASN A 50 13.55 -13.46 0.44
N TYR A 51 12.91 -12.71 -0.46
CA TYR A 51 13.60 -11.79 -1.35
C TYR A 51 14.39 -10.73 -0.56
N LYS A 52 13.71 -10.09 0.41
CA LYS A 52 14.29 -9.11 1.31
C LYS A 52 15.49 -9.69 2.08
N ASN A 53 15.31 -10.83 2.73
CA ASN A 53 16.36 -11.50 3.50
C ASN A 53 17.53 -11.98 2.63
N ARG A 54 17.27 -12.43 1.39
CA ARG A 54 18.30 -12.86 0.43
C ARG A 54 19.12 -11.68 -0.08
N LYS A 55 18.48 -10.52 -0.27
CA LYS A 55 19.13 -9.28 -0.68
C LYS A 55 20.08 -8.78 0.42
N TYR A 56 19.60 -8.64 1.66
CA TYR A 56 20.44 -8.25 2.80
C TYR A 56 21.52 -9.26 3.21
N ARG A 57 21.42 -10.54 2.82
CA ARG A 57 22.49 -11.53 3.07
C ARG A 57 23.60 -11.49 2.01
N LYS A 58 23.34 -10.94 0.82
CA LYS A 58 24.31 -10.87 -0.27
C LYS A 58 25.07 -9.55 -0.28
N GLU A 59 24.45 -8.48 0.20
CA GLU A 59 25.05 -7.17 0.38
C GLU A 59 25.42 -7.01 1.87
N GLU A 60 26.70 -7.17 2.23
CA GLU A 60 27.15 -7.05 3.63
C GLU A 60 26.98 -5.65 4.23
N LEU A 61 26.72 -4.65 3.40
CA LEU A 61 26.06 -3.39 3.72
C LEU A 61 25.30 -3.02 2.45
N PRO A 62 24.02 -2.59 2.50
CA PRO A 62 23.37 -2.07 1.31
C PRO A 62 24.22 -0.89 0.84
N ASP A 63 24.61 -0.92 -0.42
CA ASP A 63 25.33 0.20 -1.02
C ASP A 63 24.49 1.47 -0.80
N ILE A 64 25.14 2.62 -0.58
CA ILE A 64 24.44 3.83 -0.11
C ILE A 64 23.27 4.18 -1.05
N ASP A 65 23.48 3.96 -2.34
CA ASP A 65 22.50 4.19 -3.40
C ASP A 65 21.25 3.30 -3.29
N GLU A 66 21.38 2.07 -2.80
CA GLU A 66 20.27 1.13 -2.68
C GLU A 66 19.39 1.42 -1.48
N ARG A 67 19.98 1.86 -0.37
CA ARG A 67 19.23 2.34 0.81
C ARG A 67 18.45 3.60 0.48
N VAL A 68 19.06 4.53 -0.25
CA VAL A 68 18.41 5.76 -0.73
C VAL A 68 17.27 5.42 -1.69
N ASN A 69 17.46 4.49 -2.63
CA ASN A 69 16.40 4.07 -3.54
C ASN A 69 15.23 3.39 -2.82
N GLU A 70 15.50 2.53 -1.82
CA GLU A 70 14.45 1.90 -1.02
C GLU A 70 13.68 2.94 -0.16
N ASN A 71 14.39 3.93 0.40
CA ASN A 71 13.78 5.06 1.10
C ASN A 71 12.93 5.93 0.16
N ILE A 72 13.42 6.29 -1.02
CA ILE A 72 12.65 7.04 -2.04
C ILE A 72 11.40 6.25 -2.41
N LYS A 73 11.53 4.96 -2.70
CA LYS A 73 10.38 4.11 -3.06
C LYS A 73 9.34 4.04 -1.95
N LYS A 74 9.78 3.93 -0.68
CA LYS A 74 8.89 3.95 0.48
C LYS A 74 8.17 5.30 0.62
N HIS A 75 8.88 6.42 0.49
CA HIS A 75 8.30 7.76 0.61
C HIS A 75 7.36 8.11 -0.54
N VAL A 76 7.69 7.71 -1.78
CA VAL A 76 6.80 7.81 -2.94
C VAL A 76 5.52 7.01 -2.69
N ASN A 77 5.63 5.78 -2.20
CA ASN A 77 4.46 4.94 -1.94
C ASN A 77 3.55 5.54 -0.84
N VAL A 78 4.14 6.05 0.25
CA VAL A 78 3.39 6.76 1.30
C VAL A 78 2.71 8.01 0.74
N SER A 79 3.43 8.82 -0.05
CA SER A 79 2.89 10.03 -0.64
C SER A 79 1.75 9.74 -1.63
N PHE A 80 1.83 8.64 -2.36
CA PHE A 80 0.77 8.18 -3.26
C PHE A 80 -0.51 7.78 -2.50
N VAL A 81 -0.37 7.10 -1.35
CA VAL A 81 -1.51 6.78 -0.48
C VAL A 81 -2.19 8.06 0.04
N PHE A 82 -1.41 9.06 0.47
CA PHE A 82 -1.96 10.35 0.89
C PHE A 82 -2.66 11.09 -0.25
N ALA A 83 -2.06 11.12 -1.45
CA ALA A 83 -2.68 11.68 -2.65
C ALA A 83 -4.04 11.03 -2.95
N PHE A 84 -4.14 9.71 -2.81
CA PHE A 84 -5.40 8.99 -3.01
C PHE A 84 -6.46 9.36 -1.96
N LEU A 85 -6.06 9.54 -0.70
CA LEU A 85 -6.97 10.04 0.35
C LEU A 85 -7.48 11.45 0.05
N PHE A 86 -6.61 12.35 -0.43
CA PHE A 86 -7.02 13.70 -0.85
C PHE A 86 -8.01 13.66 -2.02
N LEU A 87 -7.82 12.75 -2.99
CA LEU A 87 -8.77 12.55 -4.08
C LEU A 87 -10.16 12.14 -3.56
N ILE A 88 -10.21 11.20 -2.61
CA ILE A 88 -11.48 10.77 -1.99
C ILE A 88 -12.15 11.95 -1.28
N ILE A 89 -11.41 12.73 -0.49
CA ILE A 89 -11.93 13.93 0.19
C ILE A 89 -12.50 14.92 -0.81
N TYR A 90 -11.79 15.17 -1.92
CA TYR A 90 -12.26 16.07 -2.97
C TYR A 90 -13.56 15.60 -3.62
N ILE A 91 -13.70 14.31 -3.90
CA ILE A 91 -14.93 13.73 -4.47
C ILE A 91 -16.09 13.87 -3.48
N VAL A 92 -15.86 13.56 -2.19
CA VAL A 92 -16.88 13.68 -1.14
C VAL A 92 -17.30 15.15 -0.95
N ALA A 93 -16.34 16.07 -0.86
CA ALA A 93 -16.63 17.50 -0.74
C ALA A 93 -17.40 18.04 -1.95
N SER A 94 -17.04 17.62 -3.16
CA SER A 94 -17.75 17.99 -4.39
C SER A 94 -19.22 17.54 -4.36
N LYS A 95 -19.49 16.35 -3.82
CA LYS A 95 -20.85 15.84 -3.63
C LYS A 95 -21.63 16.65 -2.58
N VAL A 96 -20.99 17.07 -1.48
CA VAL A 96 -21.62 17.92 -0.44
C VAL A 96 -21.95 19.31 -0.97
N ILE A 97 -21.11 19.86 -1.85
CA ILE A 97 -21.33 21.16 -2.52
C ILE A 97 -22.45 21.08 -3.58
N GLY A 98 -23.02 19.89 -3.82
CA GLY A 98 -24.13 19.69 -4.75
C GLY A 98 -23.70 19.52 -6.21
N ARG A 99 -22.41 19.27 -6.48
CA ARG A 99 -21.98 18.92 -7.84
C ARG A 99 -22.46 17.51 -8.18
N THR A 100 -23.32 17.41 -9.19
CA THR A 100 -23.91 16.16 -9.68
C THR A 100 -22.95 15.33 -10.52
N VAL A 101 -21.99 15.99 -11.19
CA VAL A 101 -20.97 15.37 -12.04
C VAL A 101 -19.68 16.19 -11.98
N ILE A 102 -18.55 15.50 -11.92
CA ILE A 102 -17.22 16.13 -11.98
C ILE A 102 -16.68 15.92 -13.41
N PRO A 103 -16.31 16.99 -14.15
CA PRO A 103 -15.78 16.86 -15.50
C PRO A 103 -14.52 16.00 -15.52
N VAL A 104 -14.39 15.14 -16.54
CA VAL A 104 -13.21 14.27 -16.71
C VAL A 104 -11.91 15.08 -16.79
N GLN A 105 -11.97 16.28 -17.37
CA GLN A 105 -10.84 17.21 -17.47
C GLN A 105 -10.36 17.69 -16.08
N GLU A 106 -11.29 18.01 -15.17
CA GLU A 106 -10.96 18.41 -13.79
C GLU A 106 -10.33 17.24 -13.02
N ILE A 107 -10.92 16.04 -13.13
CA ILE A 107 -10.38 14.83 -12.49
C ILE A 107 -8.97 14.55 -13.00
N PHE A 108 -8.75 14.62 -14.32
CA PHE A 108 -7.45 14.37 -14.92
C PHE A 108 -6.40 15.38 -14.46
N LEU A 109 -6.76 16.66 -14.36
CA LEU A 109 -5.88 17.70 -13.85
C LEU A 109 -5.49 17.45 -12.40
N ILE A 110 -6.47 17.14 -11.54
CA ILE A 110 -6.26 16.90 -10.10
C ILE A 110 -5.40 15.64 -9.90
N CYS A 111 -5.71 14.54 -10.58
CA CYS A 111 -4.93 13.31 -10.52
C CYS A 111 -3.49 13.54 -10.97
N SER A 112 -3.27 14.29 -12.05
CA SER A 112 -1.93 14.62 -12.56
C SER A 112 -1.15 15.47 -11.57
N ALA A 113 -1.79 16.47 -10.96
CA ALA A 113 -1.18 17.32 -9.94
C ALA A 113 -0.81 16.54 -8.68
N LEU A 114 -1.70 15.68 -8.19
CA LEU A 114 -1.47 14.81 -7.04
C LEU A 114 -0.35 13.81 -7.31
N PHE A 115 -0.31 13.22 -8.51
CA PHE A 115 0.75 12.30 -8.91
C PHE A 115 2.11 13.00 -8.98
N ALA A 116 2.20 14.13 -9.69
CA ALA A 116 3.44 14.91 -9.79
C ALA A 116 3.91 15.38 -8.40
N GLY A 117 3.01 15.88 -7.56
CA GLY A 117 3.30 16.25 -6.18
C GLY A 117 3.85 15.08 -5.36
N SER A 118 3.27 13.88 -5.52
CA SER A 118 3.72 12.69 -4.79
C SER A 118 5.13 12.24 -5.18
N LEU A 119 5.49 12.39 -6.47
CA LEU A 119 6.85 12.11 -6.95
C LEU A 119 7.85 13.15 -6.42
N ILE A 120 7.50 14.45 -6.47
CA ILE A 120 8.38 15.52 -5.98
C ILE A 120 8.66 15.35 -4.49
N ILE A 121 7.62 15.15 -3.67
CA ILE A 121 7.77 14.95 -2.22
C ILE A 121 8.55 13.67 -1.94
N GLY A 122 8.20 12.56 -2.62
CA GLY A 122 8.87 11.28 -2.44
C GLY A 122 10.36 11.32 -2.78
N VAL A 123 10.74 12.01 -3.84
CA VAL A 123 12.15 12.20 -4.25
C VAL A 123 12.88 13.18 -3.32
N MET A 124 12.27 14.31 -2.96
CA MET A 124 12.91 15.32 -2.11
C MET A 124 13.15 14.81 -0.68
N VAL A 125 12.19 14.10 -0.10
CA VAL A 125 12.30 13.56 1.26
C VAL A 125 13.14 12.28 1.26
N GLY A 126 12.95 11.40 0.26
CA GLY A 126 13.72 10.16 0.15
C GLY A 126 15.20 10.36 -0.15
N LYS A 127 15.59 11.44 -0.85
CA LYS A 127 17.01 11.77 -1.11
C LYS A 127 17.73 12.35 0.13
N ARG A 128 17.00 12.81 1.14
CA ARG A 128 17.56 13.42 2.37
C ARG A 128 17.64 12.45 3.56
N ALA A 129 17.19 11.20 3.41
CA ALA A 129 17.05 10.19 4.47
C ALA A 129 17.93 8.96 4.21
#